data_AF-C3NKY1-F1
#
_entry.id   AF-C3NKY1-F1
#
_cell.length_a   1.000
_cell.length_b   1.000
_cell.length_c   1.000
_cell.angle_alpha   90.00
_cell.angle_beta   90.00
_cell.angle_gamma   90.00
#
_symmetry.space_group_name_H-M   'P 1'
#
loop_
_entity.id
_entity.type
_entity.pdbx_description
1 polymer ?
#
loop_
_entity_poly.entity_id
_entity_poly.type
_entity_poly.pdbx_seq_one_letter_code
_entity_poly.pdbx_strand_id
1 'polypeptide(L)'
;MDLGKIIGLIVFISVLIVQFAMINNFNGLLQTTLNQINSTILILFTSQPKIGLVISNNQLILTFNNTLNFPITLLNVTGDYTYLSKPVTINPNEVKNISVVVTNLEMFERAIHDNSYNLTIVMKMFNTTFSQSEMI
;
A
#
# COMPACT_ATOMS: atom_id res chain seq x y z
N MET A 1 47.76 27.60 -25.89
CA MET A 1 47.21 27.16 -24.59
C MET A 1 48.31 26.36 -23.90
N ASP A 2 48.68 26.71 -22.68
CA ASP A 2 49.77 26.05 -21.95
C ASP A 2 49.42 24.56 -21.72
N LEU A 3 50.37 23.66 -21.98
CA LEU A 3 50.19 22.21 -21.88
C LEU A 3 49.68 21.82 -20.48
N GLY A 4 50.16 22.53 -19.45
CA GLY A 4 49.70 22.32 -18.06
C GLY A 4 48.20 22.59 -17.87
N LYS A 5 47.65 23.58 -18.57
CA LYS A 5 46.20 23.90 -18.51
C LYS A 5 45.36 22.84 -19.20
N ILE A 6 45.86 22.27 -20.30
CA ILE A 6 45.19 21.19 -21.03
C ILE A 6 45.14 19.92 -20.17
N ILE A 7 46.28 19.54 -19.58
CA ILE A 7 46.36 18.37 -18.70
C ILE A 7 45.47 18.55 -17.47
N GLY A 8 45.49 19.74 -16.84
CA GLY A 8 44.63 20.05 -15.70
C GLY A 8 43.13 19.94 -16.03
N LEU A 9 42.71 20.40 -17.21
CA LEU A 9 41.32 20.29 -17.66
C LEU A 9 40.90 18.83 -17.88
N ILE A 10 41.76 18.02 -18.50
CA ILE A 10 41.49 16.59 -18.76
C ILE A 10 41.32 15.83 -17.44
N VAL A 11 42.19 16.08 -16.46
CA VAL A 11 42.12 15.46 -15.13
C VAL A 11 40.85 15.89 -14.39
N PHE A 12 40.47 17.17 -14.49
CA PHE A 12 39.26 17.66 -13.87
C PHE A 12 37.99 17.01 -14.45
N ILE A 13 37.92 16.89 -15.78
CA ILE A 13 36.79 16.24 -16.46
C ILE A 13 36.72 14.75 -16.12
N SER A 14 37.86 14.04 -16.06
CA SER A 14 37.85 12.62 -15.72
C SER A 14 37.43 12.36 -14.27
N VAL A 15 37.82 13.22 -13.32
CA VAL A 15 37.32 13.16 -11.93
C VAL A 15 35.81 13.35 -11.88
N LEU A 16 35.25 14.33 -12.60
CA LEU A 16 33.80 14.55 -12.66
C LEU A 16 33.04 13.34 -13.22
N ILE A 17 33.57 12.70 -14.27
CA ILE A 17 32.95 11.50 -14.86
C ILE A 17 32.94 10.34 -13.85
N VAL A 18 34.05 10.12 -13.13
CA VAL A 18 34.14 9.07 -12.10
C VAL A 18 33.19 9.38 -10.94
N GLN A 19 33.11 10.63 -10.50
CA GLN A 19 32.21 11.06 -9.43
C GLN A 19 30.74 10.88 -9.84
N PHE A 20 30.39 11.23 -11.08
CA PHE A 20 29.07 11.00 -11.66
C PHE A 20 28.73 9.52 -11.76
N ALA A 21 29.68 8.66 -12.16
CA ALA A 21 29.48 7.21 -12.21
C ALA A 21 29.30 6.58 -10.82
N MET A 22 30.05 7.06 -9.81
CA MET A 22 29.90 6.63 -8.41
C MET A 22 28.56 7.06 -7.80
N ILE A 23 28.10 8.28 -8.11
CA ILE A 23 26.79 8.81 -7.65
C ILE A 23 25.64 8.10 -8.38
N ASN A 24 25.78 7.79 -9.67
CA ASN A 24 24.74 7.17 -10.49
C ASN A 24 24.81 5.65 -10.54
N ASN A 25 25.04 5.00 -9.40
CA ASN A 25 24.71 3.58 -9.25
C ASN A 25 23.17 3.41 -9.25
N PHE A 26 22.55 3.73 -10.39
CA PHE A 26 21.11 3.86 -10.62
C PHE A 26 20.36 2.54 -10.39
N ASN A 27 21.08 1.41 -10.53
CA ASN A 27 20.54 0.08 -10.32
C ASN A 27 20.30 -0.23 -8.83
N GLY A 28 21.10 0.36 -7.93
CA GLY A 28 20.90 0.19 -6.48
C GLY A 28 19.75 1.02 -5.93
N LEU A 29 19.48 2.19 -6.53
CA LEU A 29 18.42 3.10 -6.07
C LEU A 29 17.03 2.66 -6.54
N LEU A 30 16.90 2.12 -7.75
CA LEU A 30 15.63 1.58 -8.26
C LEU A 30 15.19 0.30 -7.53
N GLN A 31 16.12 -0.56 -7.13
CA GLN A 31 15.78 -1.77 -6.36
C GLN A 31 15.44 -1.47 -4.90
N THR A 32 16.01 -0.42 -4.31
CA THR A 32 15.75 -0.05 -2.91
C THR A 32 14.47 0.75 -2.73
N THR A 33 13.98 1.45 -3.76
CA THR A 33 12.66 2.11 -3.72
C THR A 33 11.50 1.17 -4.02
N LEU A 34 11.68 0.14 -4.86
CA LEU A 34 10.60 -0.83 -5.15
C LEU A 34 10.37 -1.86 -4.04
N ASN A 35 11.40 -2.17 -3.24
CA ASN A 35 11.31 -3.13 -2.13
C ASN A 35 11.09 -2.48 -0.76
N GLN A 36 10.93 -1.16 -0.69
CA GLN A 36 10.64 -0.46 0.55
C GLN A 36 9.24 0.14 0.48
N ILE A 37 8.27 -0.69 0.90
CA ILE A 37 6.94 -0.28 1.37
C ILE A 37 5.98 0.09 0.22
N ASN A 38 5.44 -0.93 -0.47
CA ASN A 38 4.20 -0.80 -1.27
C ASN A 38 2.93 -0.76 -0.38
N SER A 39 3.03 -0.33 0.89
CA SER A 39 1.84 -0.19 1.73
C SER A 39 1.19 1.16 1.50
N THR A 40 0.20 1.21 0.62
CA THR A 40 -0.80 2.28 0.65
C THR A 40 -1.64 2.07 1.90
N ILE A 41 -1.42 2.90 2.94
CA ILE A 41 -2.25 2.91 4.14
C ILE A 41 -3.41 3.86 3.91
N LEU A 42 -4.55 3.32 3.50
CA LEU A 42 -5.78 4.09 3.43
C LEU A 42 -6.58 3.92 4.72
N ILE A 43 -6.95 5.03 5.36
CA ILE A 43 -7.86 5.02 6.50
C ILE A 43 -9.28 5.06 5.95
N LEU A 44 -9.89 3.88 5.92
CA LEU A 44 -11.32 3.73 5.69
C LEU A 44 -12.01 4.02 7.03
N PHE A 45 -13.05 4.85 7.02
CA PHE A 45 -13.80 5.28 8.21
C PHE A 45 -12.97 6.11 9.22
N THR A 46 -13.17 7.43 9.20
CA THR A 46 -12.47 8.39 10.08
C THR A 46 -13.01 8.41 11.53
N SER A 47 -14.14 7.76 11.77
CA SER A 47 -14.77 7.59 13.09
C SER A 47 -14.70 6.12 13.54
N GLN A 48 -14.65 5.87 14.85
CA GLN A 48 -14.51 4.53 15.43
C GLN A 48 -15.66 3.60 14.96
N PRO A 49 -15.38 2.35 14.53
CA PRO A 49 -14.08 1.65 14.47
C PRO A 49 -13.20 2.10 13.30
N LYS A 50 -11.88 2.10 13.48
CA LYS A 50 -10.93 2.50 12.41
C LYS A 50 -10.57 1.29 11.56
N ILE A 51 -10.57 1.45 10.24
CA ILE A 51 -10.21 0.39 9.30
C ILE A 51 -9.06 0.90 8.43
N GLY A 52 -7.93 0.20 8.48
CA GLY A 52 -6.80 0.45 7.59
C GLY A 52 -6.81 -0.56 6.45
N LEU A 53 -6.46 -0.13 5.25
CA LEU A 53 -6.11 -1.01 4.15
C LEU A 53 -4.59 -1.04 3.99
N VAL A 54 -4.01 -2.23 3.85
CA VAL A 54 -2.57 -2.43 3.65
C VAL A 54 -2.39 -3.42 2.50
N ILE A 55 -1.63 -3.01 1.49
CA ILE A 55 -1.18 -3.89 0.41
C ILE A 55 0.27 -4.26 0.71
N SER A 56 0.58 -5.54 0.85
CA SER A 56 1.93 -6.00 1.13
C SER A 56 2.13 -7.41 0.61
N ASN A 57 3.26 -7.69 -0.05
CA ASN A 57 3.64 -9.02 -0.54
C ASN A 57 2.52 -9.77 -1.28
N ASN A 58 1.85 -9.10 -2.24
CA ASN A 58 0.74 -9.64 -3.03
C ASN A 58 -0.50 -10.01 -2.19
N GLN A 59 -0.61 -9.51 -0.96
CA GLN A 59 -1.74 -9.74 -0.07
C GLN A 59 -2.41 -8.40 0.26
N LEU A 60 -3.73 -8.39 0.16
CA LEU A 60 -4.56 -7.31 0.67
C LEU A 60 -4.96 -7.64 2.11
N ILE A 61 -4.57 -6.78 3.04
CA ILE A 61 -4.85 -6.93 4.46
C ILE A 61 -5.68 -5.74 4.91
N LEU A 62 -6.83 -6.00 5.50
CA LEU A 62 -7.60 -5.01 6.23
C LEU A 62 -7.26 -5.10 7.71
N THR A 63 -6.78 -4.00 8.28
CA THR A 63 -6.51 -3.87 9.71
C THR A 63 -7.71 -3.22 10.38
N PHE A 64 -8.47 -3.99 11.13
CA PHE A 64 -9.61 -3.50 11.91
C PHE A 64 -9.16 -3.20 13.33
N ASN A 65 -9.41 -1.98 13.80
CA ASN A 65 -9.25 -1.61 15.21
C ASN A 65 -10.63 -1.36 15.83
N ASN A 66 -11.17 -2.38 16.48
CA ASN A 66 -12.44 -2.27 17.18
C ASN A 66 -12.22 -1.65 18.56
N THR A 67 -12.48 -0.35 18.67
CA THR A 67 -12.41 0.41 19.94
C THR A 67 -13.74 0.41 20.70
N LEU A 68 -14.76 -0.27 20.18
CA LEU A 68 -16.06 -0.37 20.81
C LEU A 68 -16.05 -1.50 21.86
N ASN A 69 -16.97 -1.39 22.83
CA ASN A 69 -17.15 -2.40 23.88
C ASN A 69 -18.04 -3.58 23.47
N PHE A 70 -18.34 -3.73 22.17
CA PHE A 70 -19.13 -4.82 21.60
C PHE A 70 -18.48 -5.38 20.33
N PRO A 71 -18.75 -6.65 19.97
CA PRO A 71 -18.17 -7.26 18.79
C PRO A 71 -18.77 -6.69 17.50
N ILE A 72 -17.94 -6.64 16.45
CA ILE A 72 -18.33 -6.25 15.09
C ILE A 72 -18.06 -7.45 14.18
N THR A 73 -19.01 -7.78 13.31
CA THR A 73 -18.79 -8.82 12.30
C THR A 73 -18.62 -8.17 10.94
N LEU A 74 -17.44 -8.33 10.35
CA LEU A 74 -17.21 -8.08 8.94
C LEU A 74 -17.88 -9.20 8.15
N LEU A 75 -18.98 -8.89 7.48
CA LEU A 75 -19.75 -9.86 6.71
C LEU A 75 -19.15 -10.08 5.32
N ASN A 76 -18.74 -8.99 4.68
CA ASN A 76 -18.25 -9.04 3.31
C ASN A 76 -17.26 -7.90 3.02
N VAL A 77 -16.36 -8.17 2.09
CA VAL A 77 -15.50 -7.20 1.42
C VAL A 77 -15.49 -7.60 -0.04
N THR A 78 -15.85 -6.68 -0.92
CA THR A 78 -15.95 -6.97 -2.36
C THR A 78 -15.47 -5.80 -3.20
N GLY A 79 -14.77 -6.12 -4.26
CA GLY A 79 -14.54 -5.25 -5.42
C GLY A 79 -14.28 -6.14 -6.65
N ASP A 80 -14.03 -5.53 -7.81
CA ASP A 80 -13.93 -6.27 -9.08
C ASP A 80 -12.88 -7.40 -9.06
N TYR A 81 -11.83 -7.23 -8.25
CA TYR A 81 -10.72 -8.15 -8.10
C TYR A 81 -10.49 -8.64 -6.67
N THR A 82 -11.41 -8.38 -5.74
CA THR A 82 -11.23 -8.75 -4.33
C THR A 82 -12.49 -9.32 -3.70
N TYR A 83 -12.31 -10.29 -2.81
CA TYR A 83 -13.41 -10.82 -2.01
C TYR A 83 -12.95 -11.27 -0.62
N LEU A 84 -13.88 -11.25 0.34
CA LEU A 84 -13.70 -11.86 1.65
C LEU A 84 -14.06 -13.34 1.60
N SER A 85 -13.13 -14.22 1.97
CA SER A 85 -13.34 -15.66 1.92
C SER A 85 -14.45 -16.16 2.86
N LYS A 86 -14.58 -15.54 4.03
CA LYS A 86 -15.63 -15.85 5.03
C LYS A 86 -15.85 -14.66 5.97
N PRO A 87 -17.06 -14.52 6.55
CA PRO A 87 -17.31 -13.53 7.58
C PRO A 87 -16.33 -13.67 8.76
N VAL A 88 -15.93 -12.54 9.32
CA VAL A 88 -14.98 -12.48 10.45
C VAL A 88 -15.55 -11.61 11.55
N THR A 89 -15.55 -12.12 12.78
CA THR A 89 -15.88 -11.34 13.98
C THR A 89 -14.61 -10.76 14.60
N ILE A 90 -14.68 -9.47 14.93
CA ILE A 90 -13.68 -8.71 15.68
C ILE A 90 -14.28 -8.44 17.06
N ASN A 91 -13.62 -8.92 18.11
CA ASN A 91 -14.07 -8.77 19.49
C ASN A 91 -13.93 -7.33 19.98
N PRO A 92 -14.58 -6.98 21.11
CA PRO A 92 -14.39 -5.68 21.75
C PRO A 92 -12.91 -5.41 22.06
N ASN A 93 -12.45 -4.18 21.81
CA ASN A 93 -11.07 -3.74 22.08
C ASN A 93 -9.99 -4.60 21.39
N GLU A 94 -10.31 -5.26 20.27
CA GLU A 94 -9.40 -6.08 19.49
C GLU A 94 -8.90 -5.33 18.25
N VAL A 95 -7.59 -5.45 17.97
CA VAL A 95 -7.02 -5.15 16.66
C VAL A 95 -6.84 -6.45 15.90
N LYS A 96 -7.42 -6.54 14.71
CA LYS A 96 -7.44 -7.77 13.91
C LYS A 96 -7.08 -7.49 12.46
N ASN A 97 -6.11 -8.25 11.97
CA ASN A 97 -5.73 -8.25 10.56
C ASN A 97 -6.54 -9.31 9.82
N ILE A 98 -7.22 -8.90 8.76
CA ILE A 98 -8.11 -9.75 7.97
C ILE A 98 -7.57 -9.79 6.55
N SER A 99 -7.21 -10.98 6.09
CA SER A 99 -6.76 -11.18 4.71
C SER A 99 -7.96 -11.18 3.77
N VAL A 100 -7.88 -10.33 2.75
CA VAL A 100 -8.82 -10.25 1.63
C VAL A 100 -8.17 -10.93 0.43
N VAL A 101 -8.92 -11.78 -0.26
CA VAL A 101 -8.41 -12.50 -1.41
C VAL A 101 -8.40 -11.55 -2.61
N VAL A 102 -7.26 -11.46 -3.29
CA VAL A 102 -7.11 -10.74 -4.56
C VAL A 102 -7.10 -11.77 -5.69
N THR A 103 -8.04 -11.70 -6.63
CA THR A 103 -8.19 -12.67 -7.73
C THR A 103 -7.30 -12.34 -8.93
N ASN A 104 -7.03 -11.07 -9.16
CA ASN A 104 -6.13 -10.58 -10.20
C ASN A 104 -5.35 -9.39 -9.67
N LEU A 105 -4.08 -9.62 -9.31
CA LEU A 105 -3.25 -8.61 -8.66
C LEU A 105 -2.88 -7.44 -9.58
N GLU A 106 -2.50 -7.73 -10.82
CA GLU A 106 -2.05 -6.70 -11.77
C GLU A 106 -3.18 -5.69 -12.05
N MET A 107 -4.39 -6.19 -12.29
CA MET A 107 -5.56 -5.33 -12.54
C MET A 107 -5.99 -4.58 -11.27
N PHE A 108 -5.88 -5.21 -10.10
CA PHE A 108 -6.13 -4.55 -8.82
C PHE A 108 -5.17 -3.39 -8.57
N GLU A 109 -3.86 -3.63 -8.67
CA GLU A 109 -2.83 -2.61 -8.44
C GLU A 109 -2.97 -1.43 -9.41
N ARG A 110 -3.27 -1.71 -10.68
CA ARG A 110 -3.54 -0.66 -11.67
C ARG A 110 -4.77 0.17 -11.29
N ALA A 111 -5.86 -0.48 -10.89
CA ALA A 111 -7.08 0.23 -10.52
C ALA A 111 -6.89 1.12 -9.28
N ILE A 112 -6.13 0.66 -8.28
CA ILE A 112 -5.73 1.45 -7.11
C ILE A 112 -4.84 2.63 -7.51
N HIS A 113 -3.82 2.39 -8.35
CA HIS A 113 -2.93 3.45 -8.82
C HIS A 113 -3.71 4.56 -9.58
N ASP A 114 -4.72 4.16 -10.33
CA ASP A 114 -5.59 5.06 -11.09
C ASP A 114 -6.71 5.68 -10.23
N ASN A 115 -6.76 5.41 -8.91
CA ASN A 115 -7.82 5.80 -7.96
C ASN A 115 -9.23 5.48 -8.49
N SER A 116 -9.38 4.30 -9.09
CA SER A 116 -10.59 3.88 -9.78
C SER A 116 -11.21 2.63 -9.18
N TYR A 117 -10.60 2.07 -8.12
CA TYR A 117 -11.04 0.82 -7.55
C TYR A 117 -12.15 1.04 -6.53
N ASN A 118 -13.36 0.57 -6.82
CA ASN A 118 -14.46 0.66 -5.85
C ASN A 118 -14.43 -0.53 -4.90
N LEU A 119 -14.11 -0.29 -3.63
CA LEU A 119 -14.15 -1.29 -2.57
C LEU A 119 -15.42 -1.12 -1.74
N THR A 120 -16.18 -2.20 -1.60
CA THR A 120 -17.38 -2.25 -0.75
C THR A 120 -17.13 -3.13 0.47
N ILE A 121 -17.43 -2.60 1.65
CA ILE A 121 -17.30 -3.27 2.94
C ILE A 121 -18.69 -3.35 3.59
N VAL A 122 -19.07 -4.55 4.00
CA VAL A 122 -20.34 -4.83 4.68
C VAL A 122 -20.05 -5.33 6.08
N MET A 123 -20.56 -4.63 7.09
CA MET A 123 -20.38 -4.92 8.50
C MET A 123 -21.71 -5.10 9.21
N LYS A 124 -21.72 -5.87 10.29
CA LYS A 124 -22.85 -6.03 11.20
C LYS A 124 -22.43 -5.64 12.60
N MET A 125 -23.24 -4.79 13.22
CA MET A 125 -23.14 -4.42 14.63
C MET A 125 -24.50 -4.67 15.26
N PHE A 126 -24.55 -5.49 16.30
CA PHE A 126 -25.81 -5.97 16.90
C PHE A 126 -26.74 -6.58 15.84
N ASN A 127 -27.91 -5.99 15.61
CA ASN A 127 -28.89 -6.42 14.61
C ASN A 127 -28.97 -5.50 13.38
N THR A 128 -27.99 -4.62 13.21
CA THR A 128 -27.94 -3.66 12.11
C THR A 128 -26.77 -3.98 11.19
N THR A 129 -27.05 -4.02 9.89
CA THR A 129 -26.05 -4.19 8.85
C THR A 129 -25.77 -2.85 8.19
N PHE A 130 -24.50 -2.53 8.01
CA PHE A 130 -23.98 -1.33 7.37
C PHE A 130 -23.20 -1.74 6.13
N SER A 131 -23.35 -1.00 5.05
CA SER A 131 -22.59 -1.17 3.82
C SER A 131 -22.02 0.17 3.42
N GLN A 132 -20.74 0.19 3.07
CA GLN A 132 -20.07 1.39 2.59
C GLN A 132 -19.19 1.02 1.40
N SER A 133 -19.25 1.86 0.37
CA SER A 133 -18.45 1.74 -0.83
C SER A 133 -17.60 2.99 -0.95
N GLU A 134 -16.29 2.80 -1.16
CA GLU A 134 -15.35 3.89 -1.35
C GLU A 134 -14.48 3.61 -2.58
N MET A 135 -14.20 4.67 -3.33
CA MET A 135 -13.24 4.64 -4.42
C MET A 135 -11.85 4.85 -3.84
N ILE A 136 -10.96 3.88 -4.11
CA ILE A 136 -9.62 3.77 -3.55
C ILE A 136 -8.58 3.50 -4.64
#